data_AF-A0A3R6UCJ3-F1
#
_entry.id   AF-A0A3R6UCJ3-F1
#
_cell.length_a   1.000
_cell.length_b   1.000
_cell.length_c   1.000
_cell.angle_alpha   90.00
_cell.angle_beta   90.00
_cell.angle_gamma   90.00
#
_symmetry.space_group_name_H-M   'P 1'
#
loop_
_entity.id
_entity.type
_entity.pdbx_description
1 polymer ?
#
loop_
_entity_poly.entity_id
_entity_poly.type
_entity_poly.pdbx_seq_one_letter_code
_entity_poly.pdbx_strand_id
1 'polypeptide(L)'
;MINSLGNKRKYQITVVGMGYVGLSVAVILAQKHEITAVDMLLEKVEKINKRIAPVKDDELQYYFQNVPLTLTAVQTGKHAYKNADFIFIAVPTNYDQSSNSFDTSIIESVVEEALEERTGAYIVIKSTVPIGYTEALRKKYKYSRIRYCPEFIRESKAVYDNLYPSRIVVGVDMRDSSLVCRASIL
;
A
#
# COMPACT_ATOMS: atom_id res chain seq x y z
N MET A 1 24.32 31.53 3.52
CA MET A 1 23.46 30.90 4.54
C MET A 1 22.20 30.38 3.87
N ILE A 2 22.19 29.12 3.40
CA ILE A 2 20.97 28.46 2.92
C ILE A 2 20.80 27.19 3.75
N ASN A 3 20.38 27.37 5.01
CA ASN A 3 19.88 26.29 5.84
C ASN A 3 18.37 26.20 5.63
N SER A 4 17.92 25.22 4.83
CA SER A 4 16.60 24.59 4.97
C SER A 4 16.50 23.42 3.99
N LEU A 5 17.27 22.36 4.23
CA LEU A 5 16.80 21.02 3.85
C LEU A 5 15.70 20.69 4.86
N GLY A 6 14.49 21.14 4.53
CA GLY A 6 13.31 21.03 5.38
C GLY A 6 13.16 19.62 5.92
N ASN A 7 12.89 19.53 7.22
CA ASN A 7 12.64 18.29 7.94
C ASN A 7 11.61 17.45 7.13
N LYS A 8 12.06 16.36 6.49
CA LYS A 8 11.18 15.56 5.62
C LYS A 8 10.07 14.99 6.49
N ARG A 9 8.81 15.36 6.19
CA ARG A 9 7.63 14.89 6.93
C ARG A 9 7.64 13.36 7.00
N LYS A 10 7.55 12.83 8.22
CA LYS A 10 7.36 11.40 8.47
C LYS A 10 5.85 11.12 8.39
N TYR A 11 5.47 10.15 7.56
CA TYR A 11 4.07 9.73 7.40
C TYR A 11 3.82 8.43 8.18
N GLN A 12 2.58 8.25 8.64
CA GLN A 12 2.08 6.96 9.12
C GLN A 12 1.38 6.25 7.96
N ILE A 13 1.86 5.07 7.60
CA ILE A 13 1.39 4.34 6.43
C ILE A 13 0.98 2.94 6.85
N THR A 14 -0.25 2.57 6.55
CA THR A 14 -0.72 1.20 6.67
C THR A 14 -0.59 0.49 5.33
N VAL A 15 -0.09 -0.74 5.33
CA VAL A 15 -0.05 -1.58 4.13
C VAL A 15 -0.78 -2.88 4.44
N VAL A 16 -1.81 -3.20 3.67
CA VAL A 16 -2.68 -4.36 3.86
C VAL A 16 -2.39 -5.42 2.80
N GLY A 17 -2.11 -6.65 3.25
CA GLY A 17 -1.72 -7.78 2.41
C GLY A 17 -0.20 -7.90 2.26
N MET A 18 0.43 -8.82 3.00
CA MET A 18 1.88 -9.04 3.00
C MET A 18 2.27 -10.16 2.03
N GLY A 19 1.85 -10.01 0.78
CA GLY A 19 2.41 -10.73 -0.37
C GLY A 19 3.62 -9.98 -0.96
N TYR A 20 4.06 -10.37 -2.16
CA TYR A 20 5.18 -9.72 -2.85
C TYR A 20 4.97 -8.20 -3.03
N VAL A 21 3.78 -7.79 -3.47
CA VAL A 21 3.45 -6.38 -3.72
C VAL A 21 3.45 -5.57 -2.42
N GLY A 22 2.66 -5.96 -1.42
CA GLY A 22 2.53 -5.18 -0.20
C GLY A 22 3.81 -5.16 0.63
N LEU A 23 4.50 -6.29 0.76
CA LEU A 23 5.71 -6.36 1.56
C LEU A 23 6.87 -5.56 0.96
N SER A 24 7.04 -5.60 -0.37
CA SER A 24 8.06 -4.79 -1.05
C SER A 24 7.83 -3.29 -0.86
N VAL A 25 6.58 -2.83 -0.99
CA VAL A 25 6.20 -1.44 -0.71
C VAL A 25 6.46 -1.08 0.76
N ALA A 26 6.06 -1.94 1.69
CA ALA A 26 6.24 -1.72 3.13
C ALA A 26 7.73 -1.56 3.49
N VAL A 27 8.58 -2.47 3.02
CA VAL A 27 10.03 -2.44 3.29
C VAL A 27 10.69 -1.19 2.72
N ILE A 28 10.36 -0.80 1.49
CA ILE A 28 10.96 0.39 0.86
C ILE A 28 10.55 1.66 1.61
N LEU A 29 9.28 1.80 1.98
CA LEU A 29 8.79 3.00 2.67
C LEU A 29 9.24 3.05 4.15
N ALA A 30 9.43 1.90 4.80
CA ALA A 30 9.85 1.79 6.21
C ALA A 30 11.24 2.37 6.51
N GLN A 31 12.03 2.65 5.48
CA GLN A 31 13.33 3.34 5.63
C GLN A 31 13.17 4.81 6.03
N LYS A 32 12.02 5.42 5.76
CA LYS A 32 11.79 6.87 5.96
C LYS A 32 10.47 7.20 6.67
N HIS A 33 9.56 6.24 6.78
CA HIS A 33 8.21 6.43 7.31
C HIS A 33 7.87 5.36 8.34
N GLU A 34 6.82 5.59 9.13
CA GLU A 34 6.29 4.62 10.09
C GLU A 34 5.29 3.71 9.38
N ILE A 35 5.61 2.42 9.29
CA ILE A 35 4.78 1.45 8.57
C ILE A 35 4.12 0.48 9.53
N THR A 36 2.80 0.33 9.39
CA THR A 36 2.05 -0.78 9.97
C THR A 36 1.64 -1.75 8.85
N ALA A 37 2.25 -2.92 8.85
CA ALA A 37 1.89 -4.04 7.99
C ALA A 37 0.68 -4.79 8.57
N VAL A 38 -0.32 -5.09 7.75
CA VAL A 38 -1.52 -5.83 8.15
C VAL A 38 -1.64 -7.07 7.28
N ASP A 39 -1.74 -8.24 7.91
CA ASP A 39 -2.02 -9.51 7.23
C ASP A 39 -2.83 -10.43 8.15
N MET A 40 -3.83 -11.12 7.62
CA MET A 40 -4.69 -12.01 8.41
C MET A 40 -3.96 -13.26 8.90
N LEU A 41 -2.87 -13.66 8.21
CA LEU A 41 -2.08 -14.83 8.56
C LEU A 41 -1.09 -14.49 9.68
N LEU A 42 -1.37 -14.98 10.89
CA LEU A 42 -0.53 -14.75 12.07
C LEU A 42 0.94 -15.16 11.84
N GLU A 43 1.18 -16.25 11.13
CA GLU A 43 2.53 -16.70 10.79
C GLU A 43 3.33 -15.62 10.02
N LYS A 44 2.69 -14.92 9.08
CA LYS A 44 3.35 -13.83 8.34
C LYS A 44 3.65 -12.64 9.25
N VAL A 45 2.69 -12.29 10.11
CA VAL A 45 2.84 -11.20 11.09
C VAL A 45 4.03 -11.46 12.00
N GLU A 46 4.13 -12.68 12.56
CA GLU A 46 5.25 -13.06 13.41
C GLU A 46 6.58 -13.05 12.68
N LYS A 47 6.64 -13.58 11.45
CA LYS A 47 7.85 -13.56 10.62
C LYS A 47 8.32 -12.13 10.36
N ILE A 48 7.43 -11.23 9.95
CA ILE A 48 7.77 -9.82 9.67
C ILE A 48 8.29 -9.12 10.93
N ASN A 49 7.63 -9.30 12.07
CA ASN A 49 8.08 -8.72 13.34
C ASN A 49 9.44 -9.27 13.81
N LYS A 50 9.77 -10.50 13.45
CA LYS A 50 11.09 -11.13 13.65
C LYS A 50 12.11 -10.78 12.54
N ARG A 51 11.74 -9.92 11.58
CA ARG A 51 12.56 -9.54 10.42
C ARG A 51 12.97 -10.76 9.56
N ILE A 52 12.02 -11.66 9.36
CA ILE A 52 12.13 -12.83 8.49
C ILE A 52 11.16 -12.63 7.32
N ALA A 53 11.62 -12.75 6.08
CA ALA A 53 10.74 -12.61 4.93
C ALA A 53 9.75 -13.79 4.84
N PRO A 54 8.42 -13.55 4.80
CA PRO A 54 7.42 -14.60 4.61
C PRO A 54 7.29 -15.08 3.16
N VAL A 55 7.97 -14.43 2.22
CA VAL A 55 8.01 -14.76 0.79
C VAL A 55 9.47 -14.84 0.32
N LYS A 56 9.74 -15.61 -0.74
CA LYS A 56 11.09 -15.78 -1.26
C LYS A 56 11.47 -14.60 -2.16
N ASP A 57 12.37 -13.74 -1.69
CA ASP A 57 12.91 -12.59 -2.40
C ASP A 57 14.21 -12.19 -1.67
N ASP A 58 15.34 -12.26 -2.37
CA ASP A 58 16.67 -12.13 -1.75
C ASP A 58 16.89 -10.69 -1.24
N GLU A 59 16.39 -9.70 -1.97
CA GLU A 59 16.41 -8.31 -1.58
C GLU A 59 15.54 -8.05 -0.33
N LEU A 60 14.33 -8.62 -0.24
CA LEU A 60 13.53 -8.50 1.00
C LEU A 60 14.29 -9.01 2.22
N GLN A 61 14.92 -10.18 2.10
CA GLN A 61 15.68 -10.75 3.20
C GLN A 61 16.90 -9.89 3.55
N TYR A 62 17.58 -9.34 2.53
CA TYR A 62 18.68 -8.39 2.73
C TYR A 62 18.21 -7.15 3.49
N TYR A 63 17.11 -6.52 3.10
CA TYR A 63 16.59 -5.31 3.77
C TYR A 63 16.22 -5.58 5.23
N PHE A 64 15.57 -6.72 5.51
CA PHE A 64 15.24 -7.09 6.88
C PHE A 64 16.47 -7.25 7.78
N GLN A 65 17.56 -7.81 7.25
CA GLN A 65 18.78 -8.07 8.02
C GLN A 65 19.69 -6.85 8.15
N ASN A 66 19.77 -6.02 7.11
CA ASN A 66 20.87 -5.05 6.96
C ASN A 66 20.41 -3.60 7.03
N VAL A 67 19.11 -3.31 6.94
CA VAL A 67 18.60 -1.94 6.86
C VAL A 67 17.73 -1.63 8.08
N PRO A 68 17.89 -0.46 8.73
CA PRO A 68 16.98 -0.04 9.78
C PRO A 68 15.60 0.27 9.19
N LEU A 69 14.59 -0.47 9.62
CA LEU A 69 13.20 -0.32 9.18
C LEU A 69 12.32 0.07 10.36
N THR A 70 11.46 1.08 10.17
CA THR A 70 10.36 1.39 11.10
C THR A 70 9.10 0.68 10.62
N LEU A 71 9.03 -0.62 10.90
CA LEU A 71 7.99 -1.53 10.42
C LEU A 71 7.48 -2.41 11.57
N THR A 72 6.17 -2.45 11.75
CA THR A 72 5.50 -3.35 12.70
C THR A 72 4.36 -4.05 11.98
N ALA A 73 4.22 -5.36 12.17
CA ALA A 73 3.12 -6.15 11.62
C ALA A 73 2.06 -6.46 12.68
N VAL A 74 0.79 -6.43 12.28
CA VAL A 74 -0.39 -6.74 13.10
C VAL A 74 -1.38 -7.57 12.29
N GLN A 75 -2.25 -8.32 12.98
CA GLN A 75 -3.23 -9.17 12.30
C GLN A 75 -4.47 -8.41 11.81
N THR A 76 -4.83 -7.31 12.49
CA THR A 76 -6.03 -6.53 12.19
C THR A 76 -5.66 -5.06 11.98
N GLY A 77 -6.33 -4.43 11.00
CA GLY A 77 -6.01 -3.06 10.61
C GLY A 77 -6.79 -1.97 11.37
N LYS A 78 -7.82 -2.32 12.14
CA LYS A 78 -8.74 -1.36 12.80
C LYS A 78 -8.00 -0.20 13.49
N HIS A 79 -7.06 -0.49 14.39
CA HIS A 79 -6.30 0.57 15.06
C HIS A 79 -5.28 1.28 14.16
N ALA A 80 -4.81 0.63 13.10
CA ALA A 80 -3.84 1.19 12.17
C ALA A 80 -4.46 2.23 11.22
N TYR A 81 -5.71 2.03 10.80
CA TYR A 81 -6.35 2.89 9.80
C TYR A 81 -6.67 4.30 10.30
N LYS A 82 -6.97 4.45 11.60
CA LYS A 82 -7.39 5.72 12.19
C LYS A 82 -6.37 6.84 12.05
N ASN A 83 -5.09 6.52 12.26
CA ASN A 83 -3.99 7.51 12.27
C ASN A 83 -3.18 7.52 10.97
N ALA A 84 -3.52 6.67 10.01
CA ALA A 84 -2.79 6.58 8.75
C ALA A 84 -2.97 7.86 7.90
N ASP A 85 -1.88 8.34 7.31
CA ASP A 85 -1.91 9.29 6.20
C ASP A 85 -2.24 8.56 4.87
N PHE A 86 -1.77 7.32 4.74
CA PHE A 86 -1.97 6.45 3.57
C PHE A 86 -2.28 5.02 3.97
N ILE A 87 -3.21 4.39 3.26
CA ILE A 87 -3.54 2.96 3.38
C ILE A 87 -3.31 2.32 2.01
N PHE A 88 -2.26 1.53 1.87
CA PHE A 88 -2.00 0.75 0.65
C PHE A 88 -2.69 -0.60 0.75
N ILE A 89 -3.50 -0.96 -0.25
CA ILE A 89 -4.21 -2.24 -0.32
C ILE A 89 -3.57 -3.10 -1.41
N ALA A 90 -2.90 -4.18 -1.01
CA ALA A 90 -2.16 -5.12 -1.87
C ALA A 90 -2.59 -6.57 -1.57
N VAL A 91 -3.89 -6.79 -1.51
CA VAL A 91 -4.53 -8.08 -1.24
C VAL A 91 -4.81 -8.85 -2.53
N PRO A 92 -4.96 -10.20 -2.49
CA PRO A 92 -5.35 -10.98 -3.65
C PRO A 92 -6.70 -10.53 -4.22
N THR A 93 -6.80 -10.57 -5.54
CA THR A 93 -8.00 -10.25 -6.33
C THR A 93 -8.10 -11.31 -7.41
N ASN A 94 -8.63 -12.46 -7.03
CA ASN A 94 -8.66 -13.62 -7.92
C ASN A 94 -9.66 -13.38 -9.04
N TYR A 95 -9.24 -13.63 -10.28
CA TYR A 95 -10.11 -13.59 -11.43
C TYR A 95 -10.82 -14.93 -11.60
N ASP A 96 -12.15 -14.90 -11.57
CA ASP A 96 -12.98 -16.05 -11.88
C ASP A 96 -13.35 -16.04 -13.37
N GLN A 97 -12.82 -17.03 -14.10
CA GLN A 97 -13.07 -17.21 -15.52
C GLN A 97 -14.53 -17.57 -15.83
N SER A 98 -15.23 -18.23 -14.91
CA SER A 98 -16.60 -18.70 -15.13
C SER A 98 -17.62 -17.56 -15.04
N SER A 99 -17.45 -16.65 -14.08
CA SER A 99 -18.27 -15.44 -13.92
C SER A 99 -17.69 -14.21 -14.64
N ASN A 100 -16.50 -14.33 -15.23
CA ASN A 100 -15.76 -13.26 -15.90
C ASN A 100 -15.62 -12.02 -14.98
N SER A 101 -15.32 -12.26 -13.70
CA SER A 101 -15.33 -11.24 -12.65
C SER A 101 -14.12 -11.37 -11.70
N PHE A 102 -13.79 -10.28 -11.02
CA PHE A 102 -12.76 -10.28 -9.97
C PHE A 102 -13.45 -10.33 -8.62
N ASP A 103 -12.97 -11.19 -7.72
CA ASP A 103 -13.33 -11.09 -6.30
C ASP A 103 -12.56 -9.92 -5.67
N THR A 104 -13.28 -8.84 -5.39
CA THR A 104 -12.77 -7.63 -4.74
C THR A 104 -13.25 -7.45 -3.31
N SER A 105 -13.87 -8.48 -2.73
CA SER A 105 -14.48 -8.43 -1.39
C SER A 105 -13.51 -7.98 -0.29
N ILE A 106 -12.25 -8.43 -0.37
CA ILE A 106 -11.22 -8.05 0.61
C ILE A 106 -10.89 -6.56 0.52
N ILE A 107 -10.85 -5.98 -0.68
CA ILE A 107 -10.61 -4.54 -0.86
C ILE A 107 -11.76 -3.74 -0.23
N GLU A 108 -13.00 -4.17 -0.49
CA GLU A 108 -14.21 -3.52 0.03
C GLU A 108 -14.28 -3.58 1.56
N SER A 109 -13.96 -4.73 2.15
CA SER A 109 -13.87 -4.91 3.59
C SER A 109 -12.84 -3.96 4.23
N VAL A 110 -11.64 -3.83 3.63
CA VAL A 110 -10.62 -2.90 4.13
C VAL A 110 -11.08 -1.45 4.02
N VAL A 111 -11.77 -1.07 2.93
CA VAL A 111 -12.34 0.28 2.77
C VAL A 111 -13.41 0.53 3.82
N GLU A 112 -14.30 -0.43 4.06
CA GLU A 112 -15.35 -0.34 5.09
C GLU A 112 -14.75 -0.15 6.48
N GLU A 113 -13.82 -1.02 6.89
CA GLU A 113 -13.13 -0.91 8.19
C GLU A 113 -12.41 0.43 8.35
N ALA A 114 -11.74 0.91 7.30
CA ALA A 114 -11.02 2.19 7.36
C ALA A 114 -11.99 3.38 7.54
N LEU A 115 -13.18 3.33 6.92
CA LEU A 115 -14.20 4.36 7.05
C LEU A 115 -14.94 4.28 8.39
N GLU A 116 -15.17 3.09 8.94
CA GLU A 116 -15.70 2.89 10.29
C GLU A 116 -14.77 3.54 11.35
N GLU A 117 -13.46 3.42 11.15
CA GLU A 117 -12.44 4.06 11.98
C GLU A 117 -12.26 5.57 11.71
N ARG A 118 -13.13 6.14 10.85
CA ARG A 118 -13.17 7.56 10.46
C ARG A 118 -11.84 8.05 9.89
N THR A 119 -11.18 7.23 9.09
CA THR A 119 -9.90 7.60 8.49
C THR A 119 -10.01 8.85 7.62
N GLY A 120 -8.97 9.69 7.64
CA GLY A 120 -8.74 10.74 6.65
C GLY A 120 -7.74 10.34 5.56
N ALA A 121 -7.26 9.10 5.57
CA ALA A 121 -6.15 8.62 4.74
C ALA A 121 -6.47 8.61 3.24
N TYR A 122 -5.44 8.74 2.42
CA TYR A 122 -5.54 8.29 1.04
C TYR A 122 -5.51 6.76 0.99
N ILE A 123 -6.56 6.15 0.45
CA ILE A 123 -6.61 4.70 0.21
C ILE A 123 -6.05 4.45 -1.18
N VAL A 124 -4.93 3.73 -1.27
CA VAL A 124 -4.21 3.46 -2.51
C VAL A 124 -4.30 1.97 -2.83
N ILE A 125 -5.11 1.63 -3.82
CA ILE A 125 -5.27 0.27 -4.31
C ILE A 125 -4.07 -0.06 -5.20
N LYS A 126 -3.28 -1.04 -4.78
CA LYS A 126 -2.19 -1.66 -5.53
C LYS A 126 -2.64 -2.95 -6.22
N SER A 127 -3.58 -3.68 -5.62
CA SER A 127 -4.20 -4.89 -6.18
C SER A 127 -4.78 -4.64 -7.58
N THR A 128 -4.64 -5.62 -8.47
CA THR A 128 -5.27 -5.61 -9.79
C THR A 128 -6.79 -5.55 -9.66
N VAL A 129 -7.42 -4.59 -10.33
CA VAL A 129 -8.88 -4.39 -10.25
C VAL A 129 -9.46 -4.11 -11.64
N PRO A 130 -10.77 -4.38 -11.85
CA PRO A 130 -11.43 -4.05 -13.11
C PRO A 130 -11.35 -2.56 -13.47
N ILE A 131 -11.43 -2.26 -14.77
CA ILE A 131 -11.55 -0.88 -15.26
C ILE A 131 -12.82 -0.25 -14.67
N GLY A 132 -12.72 1.00 -14.19
CA GLY A 132 -13.82 1.73 -13.57
C GLY A 132 -14.09 1.38 -12.10
N TYR A 133 -13.43 0.35 -11.55
CA TYR A 133 -13.66 -0.11 -10.18
C TYR A 133 -13.43 0.98 -9.12
N THR A 134 -12.33 1.74 -9.22
CA THR A 134 -12.04 2.82 -8.27
C THR A 134 -13.10 3.92 -8.30
N GLU A 135 -13.66 4.25 -9.46
CA GLU A 135 -14.77 5.21 -9.57
C GLU A 135 -16.03 4.68 -8.89
N ALA A 136 -16.35 3.39 -9.11
CA ALA A 136 -17.47 2.73 -8.45
C ALA A 136 -17.33 2.74 -6.92
N LEU A 137 -16.14 2.43 -6.39
CA LEU A 137 -15.87 2.49 -4.95
C LEU A 137 -16.05 3.91 -4.38
N ARG A 138 -15.50 4.94 -5.05
CA ARG A 138 -15.64 6.33 -4.62
C ARG A 138 -17.11 6.74 -4.52
N LYS A 139 -17.94 6.32 -5.49
CA LYS A 139 -19.39 6.58 -5.48
C LYS A 139 -20.10 5.79 -4.38
N LYS A 140 -19.84 4.48 -4.27
CA LYS A 140 -20.46 3.57 -3.29
C LYS A 140 -20.25 4.08 -1.87
N TYR A 141 -19.00 4.39 -1.51
CA TYR A 141 -18.62 4.79 -0.16
C TYR A 141 -18.65 6.31 0.07
N LYS A 142 -18.98 7.11 -0.95
CA LYS A 142 -18.93 8.59 -0.93
C LYS A 142 -17.58 9.11 -0.41
N TYR A 143 -16.49 8.41 -0.71
CA TYR A 143 -15.15 8.72 -0.23
C TYR A 143 -14.23 9.05 -1.41
N SER A 144 -13.86 10.32 -1.54
CA SER A 144 -13.14 10.82 -2.72
C SER A 144 -11.64 10.49 -2.72
N ARG A 145 -11.06 10.05 -1.59
CA ARG A 145 -9.60 9.82 -1.41
C ARG A 145 -9.15 8.39 -1.72
N ILE A 146 -9.93 7.64 -2.50
CA ILE A 146 -9.53 6.33 -3.04
C ILE A 146 -8.80 6.53 -4.37
N ARG A 147 -7.64 5.91 -4.54
CA ARG A 147 -6.74 6.03 -5.69
C ARG A 147 -6.32 4.65 -6.16
N TYR A 148 -6.09 4.51 -7.45
CA TYR A 148 -5.44 3.32 -8.03
C TYR A 148 -4.00 3.66 -8.38
N CYS A 149 -3.08 2.79 -7.97
CA CYS A 149 -1.68 2.84 -8.33
C CYS A 149 -1.31 1.43 -8.80
N PRO A 150 -1.30 1.14 -10.12
CA PRO A 150 -0.91 -0.17 -10.59
C PRO A 150 0.52 -0.50 -10.14
N GLU A 151 0.80 -1.79 -10.05
CA GLU A 151 2.13 -2.32 -9.83
C GLU A 151 2.64 -3.00 -11.11
N PHE A 152 3.95 -3.04 -11.28
CA PHE A 152 4.62 -3.64 -12.44
C PHE A 152 5.80 -4.49 -11.98
N ILE A 153 5.60 -5.28 -10.92
CA ILE A 153 6.67 -6.08 -10.32
C ILE A 153 6.65 -7.52 -10.83
N ARG A 154 7.81 -8.18 -10.73
CA ARG A 154 7.92 -9.63 -10.87
C ARG A 154 8.05 -10.27 -9.50
N GLU A 155 7.43 -11.44 -9.33
CA GLU A 155 7.65 -12.25 -8.14
C GLU A 155 9.15 -12.58 -7.97
N SER A 156 9.63 -12.63 -6.73
CA SER A 156 11.05 -12.79 -6.37
C SER A 156 12.00 -11.65 -6.78
N LYS A 157 11.50 -10.55 -7.38
CA LYS A 157 12.26 -9.31 -7.64
C LYS A 157 11.45 -8.08 -7.23
N ALA A 158 10.55 -8.23 -6.27
CA ALA A 158 9.54 -7.24 -5.95
C ALA A 158 10.14 -5.96 -5.38
N VAL A 159 11.18 -6.10 -4.54
CA VAL A 159 11.92 -4.94 -4.00
C VAL A 159 12.75 -4.29 -5.10
N TYR A 160 13.48 -5.09 -5.89
CA TYR A 160 14.29 -4.59 -6.99
C TYR A 160 13.46 -3.75 -7.97
N ASP A 161 12.33 -4.28 -8.43
CA ASP A 161 11.47 -3.61 -9.41
C ASP A 161 10.80 -2.34 -8.84
N ASN A 162 10.62 -2.23 -7.51
CA ASN A 162 10.18 -0.98 -6.88
C ASN A 162 11.31 0.04 -6.66
N LEU A 163 12.57 -0.41 -6.52
CA LEU A 163 13.74 0.47 -6.45
C LEU A 163 14.15 1.01 -7.82
N TYR A 164 13.95 0.21 -8.86
CA TYR A 164 14.25 0.53 -10.25
C TYR A 164 13.01 0.38 -11.13
N PRO A 165 11.93 1.14 -10.86
CA PRO A 165 10.68 0.98 -11.57
C PRO A 165 10.82 1.47 -13.00
N SER A 166 10.22 0.74 -13.95
CA SER A 166 10.11 1.22 -15.33
C SER A 166 9.29 2.51 -15.43
N ARG A 167 8.27 2.67 -14.55
CA ARG A 167 7.47 3.88 -14.35
C ARG A 167 6.65 3.76 -13.06
N ILE A 168 6.20 4.90 -12.53
CA ILE A 168 5.20 4.97 -11.45
C ILE A 168 3.96 5.66 -12.02
N VAL A 169 2.80 5.03 -11.85
CA VAL A 169 1.51 5.55 -12.31
C VAL A 169 0.59 5.73 -11.11
N VAL A 170 -0.03 6.91 -10.97
CA VAL A 170 -1.00 7.19 -9.91
C VAL A 170 -2.22 7.84 -10.55
N GLY A 171 -3.39 7.24 -10.34
CA GLY A 171 -4.66 7.81 -10.81
C GLY A 171 -5.00 9.07 -10.01
N VAL A 172 -5.10 10.22 -10.67
CA VAL A 172 -5.50 11.50 -10.05
C VAL A 172 -6.84 11.97 -10.60
N ASP A 173 -7.62 12.66 -9.75
CA ASP A 173 -8.79 13.39 -10.23
C ASP A 173 -8.32 14.75 -10.74
N MET A 174 -8.55 15.04 -12.03
CA MET A 174 -8.15 16.30 -12.65
C MET A 174 -8.83 17.53 -12.01
N ARG A 175 -9.93 17.33 -11.26
CA ARG A 175 -10.62 18.38 -10.53
C ARG A 175 -9.97 18.69 -9.17
N ASP A 176 -9.08 17.83 -8.69
CA ASP A 176 -8.29 18.06 -7.47
C ASP A 176 -7.02 18.84 -7.81
N SER A 177 -7.15 20.16 -7.87
CA SER A 177 -6.07 21.09 -8.26
C SER A 177 -4.82 20.96 -7.38
N SER A 178 -4.98 20.53 -6.12
CA SER A 178 -3.86 20.30 -5.19
C SER A 178 -2.97 19.12 -5.60
N LEU A 179 -3.58 18.08 -6.19
CA LEU A 179 -2.88 16.88 -6.65
C LEU A 179 -2.35 17.05 -8.07
N VAL A 180 -3.11 17.69 -8.96
CA VAL A 180 -2.66 17.96 -10.34
C VAL A 180 -1.37 18.78 -10.34
N CYS A 181 -1.28 19.83 -9.51
CA CYS A 181 -0.08 20.65 -9.41
C CYS A 181 1.16 19.87 -8.93
N ARG A 182 0.97 18.80 -8.15
CA ARG A 182 2.07 17.96 -7.63
C ARG A 182 2.41 16.79 -8.56
N ALA A 183 1.45 16.32 -9.35
CA ALA A 183 1.64 15.25 -10.33
C ALA A 183 2.42 15.73 -11.57
N SER A 184 2.32 17.02 -11.93
CA SER A 184 3.06 17.62 -13.05
C SER A 184 4.55 17.87 -12.78
N ILE A 185 5.08 17.43 -11.64
CA ILE A 185 6.46 17.70 -11.18
C ILE A 185 7.32 16.40 -11.15
N LEU A 186 6.75 15.26 -11.51
CA LEU A 186 7.45 13.98 -11.65
C LEU A 186 7.74 13.69 -13.13
#